data_AF-A0A2V2WF25-F1
#
_entry.id   AF-A0A2V2WF25-F1
#
_cell.length_a   1.000
_cell.length_b   1.000
_cell.length_c   1.000
_cell.angle_alpha   90.00
_cell.angle_beta   90.00
_cell.angle_gamma   90.00
#
_symmetry.space_group_name_H-M   'P 1'
#
loop_
_entity.id
_entity.type
_entity.pdbx_description
1 polymer ?
#
loop_
_entity_poly.entity_id
_entity_poly.type
_entity_poly.pdbx_seq_one_letter_code
_entity_poly.pdbx_strand_id
1 'polypeptide(L)'
;MPPKRNRVQGGNARSRASAVPQGDRRRRARPESEDVTDQPAATRRRVEEARQPEWTMRSTVEGILLEGSTLKSNMGLNEFLRSYLGGTAAVDEDHNVTMQAFVRRPNAYVQDQQLLEGIINLTEYQELKIELDNRKILLEAINKLRHEGVVSLEQWRDYEGKDTVTPFPKAKINAVLTQVQREAKREAEERLRREEEKMQRRLQEMKFTISTTIEEVLFKGEFRYKEMKLNDFLLLRFGGKGVVDTNENVLLEEFFKEPARYIHDAGVLGEIRTTGAYLRIEGAVRDEMDKDEDVCRLKQAGVSNLQKWSEAAEQVKESVHEITKSFLDAAFEEASNPTATVLPIKMEGYYESVYNARWHHVVEVPDDNGIGMKVEEGKPKQSWTYKEVGETLEKDNGMQQSGAVRSKLMVLTSDKAWPYTWKGDEFIRDCYVNCEVERVWQIVLDDLTEWFGTHVEEHFTPERHLVIGTPGIGKSMNAGSYLLYQLLQCDVEKLPVVLYVIGNEHSFLKRPPKR
;
A
#
# COMPACT_ATOMS: atom_id res chain seq x y z
N MET A 1 37.16 36.69 -50.45
CA MET A 1 37.71 35.42 -50.98
C MET A 1 37.15 34.24 -50.16
N PRO A 2 37.16 32.98 -50.66
CA PRO A 2 35.88 32.24 -50.78
C PRO A 2 35.96 30.72 -50.40
N PRO A 3 35.01 29.83 -50.79
CA PRO A 3 33.58 29.99 -51.18
C PRO A 3 32.65 29.22 -50.19
N LYS A 4 31.80 28.18 -50.39
CA LYS A 4 31.20 27.31 -51.47
C LYS A 4 30.00 26.52 -50.80
N ARG A 5 29.10 25.71 -51.40
CA ARG A 5 28.86 25.13 -52.75
C ARG A 5 27.40 24.63 -52.94
N ASN A 6 26.50 25.41 -53.57
CA ASN A 6 25.39 24.93 -54.46
C ASN A 6 24.22 24.08 -53.86
N ARG A 7 23.04 23.85 -54.51
CA ARG A 7 22.26 24.52 -55.60
C ARG A 7 20.80 23.96 -55.68
N VAL A 8 19.80 24.85 -55.78
CA VAL A 8 18.80 25.04 -56.89
C VAL A 8 17.92 23.87 -57.43
N GLN A 9 16.61 24.17 -57.61
CA GLN A 9 15.53 23.50 -58.41
C GLN A 9 15.02 22.10 -57.98
N GLY A 10 13.74 21.71 -58.15
CA GLY A 10 12.50 22.48 -58.39
C GLY A 10 11.49 21.90 -59.41
N GLY A 11 10.27 21.52 -58.97
CA GLY A 11 9.06 21.48 -59.83
C GLY A 11 8.13 20.23 -59.78
N ASN A 12 6.81 20.49 -59.66
CA ASN A 12 5.63 19.68 -60.10
C ASN A 12 5.33 18.27 -59.50
N ALA A 13 4.07 17.76 -59.49
CA ALA A 13 2.74 18.41 -59.49
C ALA A 13 1.56 17.44 -59.16
N ARG A 14 0.57 17.94 -58.40
CA ARG A 14 -0.91 17.71 -58.46
C ARG A 14 -1.57 16.34 -58.78
N SER A 15 -2.27 15.83 -57.75
CA SER A 15 -3.75 15.64 -57.70
C SER A 15 -4.52 14.53 -58.45
N ARG A 16 -5.14 13.61 -57.68
CA ARG A 16 -6.61 13.29 -57.56
C ARG A 16 -6.76 11.97 -56.77
N ALA A 17 -7.62 11.76 -55.76
CA ALA A 17 -9.06 12.08 -55.53
C ALA A 17 -10.02 11.23 -56.41
N SER A 18 -11.14 10.67 -55.94
CA SER A 18 -11.64 10.40 -54.56
C SER A 18 -12.83 9.42 -54.66
N ALA A 19 -13.04 8.51 -53.69
CA ALA A 19 -14.26 7.68 -53.63
C ALA A 19 -14.57 7.19 -52.20
N VAL A 20 -15.72 7.64 -51.68
CA VAL A 20 -16.41 7.22 -50.45
C VAL A 20 -17.80 6.80 -50.93
N PRO A 21 -18.41 5.67 -50.50
CA PRO A 21 -19.24 5.75 -49.29
C PRO A 21 -19.51 4.44 -48.49
N GLN A 22 -20.19 4.67 -47.35
CA GLN A 22 -21.10 3.75 -46.64
C GLN A 22 -20.50 2.51 -45.96
N GLY A 23 -21.11 2.15 -44.84
CA GLY A 23 -20.95 0.87 -44.15
C GLY A 23 -22.32 0.41 -43.65
N ASP A 24 -22.39 -0.80 -43.10
CA ASP A 24 -23.61 -1.30 -42.45
C ASP A 24 -23.29 -2.32 -41.34
N ARG A 25 -24.29 -2.62 -40.51
CA ARG A 25 -24.26 -3.56 -39.40
C ARG A 25 -24.47 -4.99 -39.89
N ARG A 26 -23.64 -5.95 -39.43
CA ARG A 26 -24.06 -7.17 -38.69
C ARG A 26 -22.94 -8.18 -38.43
N ARG A 27 -23.16 -8.97 -37.36
CA ARG A 27 -22.71 -10.35 -37.08
C ARG A 27 -21.33 -10.79 -37.61
N ARG A 28 -20.40 -11.07 -36.69
CA ARG A 28 -19.27 -11.98 -36.94
C ARG A 28 -19.67 -13.41 -36.57
N ALA A 29 -19.34 -14.38 -37.42
CA ALA A 29 -19.58 -15.80 -37.19
C ALA A 29 -18.46 -16.47 -36.38
N ARG A 30 -18.76 -17.64 -35.82
CA ARG A 30 -17.82 -18.58 -35.19
C ARG A 30 -17.18 -19.47 -36.26
N PRO A 31 -15.86 -19.67 -36.24
CA PRO A 31 -15.23 -20.88 -36.75
C PRO A 31 -14.91 -21.84 -35.60
N GLU A 32 -15.08 -23.13 -35.85
CA GLU A 32 -14.44 -24.21 -35.08
C GLU A 32 -13.23 -24.69 -35.87
N SER A 33 -12.11 -24.93 -35.17
CA SER A 33 -10.98 -25.71 -35.69
C SER A 33 -10.20 -26.25 -34.50
N GLU A 34 -10.23 -27.57 -34.33
CA GLU A 34 -9.36 -28.29 -33.40
C GLU A 34 -7.93 -28.28 -33.95
N ASP A 35 -6.91 -28.10 -33.09
CA ASP A 35 -5.90 -29.12 -32.74
C ASP A 35 -4.88 -28.55 -31.72
N VAL A 36 -4.00 -29.41 -31.19
CA VAL A 36 -2.79 -29.15 -30.37
C VAL A 36 -3.04 -28.51 -29.00
N THR A 37 -3.14 -29.34 -27.97
CA THR A 37 -3.24 -28.92 -26.55
C THR A 37 -1.86 -28.72 -25.90
N ASP A 38 -1.07 -27.76 -26.38
CA ASP A 38 0.13 -27.30 -25.68
C ASP A 38 -0.24 -26.27 -24.60
N GLN A 39 -0.57 -26.76 -23.39
CA GLN A 39 -0.73 -25.89 -22.23
C GLN A 39 0.63 -25.32 -21.79
N PRO A 40 0.82 -23.99 -21.73
CA PRO A 40 2.09 -23.41 -21.31
C PRO A 40 2.36 -23.71 -19.83
N ALA A 41 3.59 -24.11 -19.50
CA ALA A 41 4.00 -24.56 -18.15
C ALA A 41 3.71 -23.54 -17.01
N ALA A 42 3.59 -22.25 -17.34
CA ALA A 42 3.18 -21.20 -16.41
C ALA A 42 1.78 -21.44 -15.79
N THR A 43 0.88 -22.11 -16.51
CA THR A 43 -0.48 -22.41 -16.02
C THR A 43 -0.48 -23.48 -14.94
N ARG A 44 0.32 -24.56 -15.10
CA ARG A 44 0.46 -25.59 -14.04
C ARG A 44 0.96 -24.96 -12.75
N ARG A 45 2.05 -24.19 -12.82
CA ARG A 45 2.67 -23.55 -11.66
C ARG A 45 1.67 -22.76 -10.80
N ARG A 46 0.80 -21.94 -11.41
CA ARG A 46 -0.23 -21.17 -10.69
C ARG A 46 -1.40 -21.99 -10.14
N VAL A 47 -1.72 -23.14 -10.73
CA VAL A 47 -2.78 -24.04 -10.23
C VAL A 47 -2.26 -24.92 -9.09
N GLU A 48 -0.95 -25.18 -9.08
CA GLU A 48 -0.25 -25.99 -8.07
C GLU A 48 0.14 -25.15 -6.84
N GLU A 49 0.55 -23.89 -7.04
CA GLU A 49 0.68 -22.86 -5.99
C GLU A 49 -0.65 -22.64 -5.23
N ALA A 50 -1.80 -22.83 -5.88
CA ALA A 50 -3.13 -22.72 -5.26
C ALA A 50 -3.59 -23.97 -4.47
N ARG A 51 -2.70 -24.94 -4.22
CA ARG A 51 -3.02 -26.23 -3.56
C ARG A 51 -1.99 -26.73 -2.54
N GLN A 52 -0.94 -25.96 -2.23
CA GLN A 52 -0.08 -26.32 -1.09
C GLN A 52 -0.86 -26.11 0.22
N PRO A 53 -0.80 -27.06 1.18
CA PRO A 53 -1.38 -26.85 2.50
C PRO A 53 -0.60 -25.74 3.23
N GLU A 54 -1.33 -24.82 3.86
CA GLU A 54 -0.75 -23.77 4.71
C GLU A 54 -0.19 -24.39 6.00
N TRP A 55 1.07 -24.83 5.93
CA TRP A 55 1.79 -25.38 7.08
C TRP A 55 2.07 -24.30 8.12
N THR A 56 2.00 -24.66 9.40
CA THR A 56 2.22 -23.78 10.56
C THR A 56 3.09 -24.48 11.59
N MET A 57 3.57 -23.76 12.62
CA MET A 57 4.31 -24.36 13.75
C MET A 57 3.50 -25.46 14.47
N ARG A 58 2.16 -25.36 14.43
CA ARG A 58 1.22 -26.31 15.04
C ARG A 58 1.00 -27.57 14.20
N SER A 59 1.43 -27.56 12.93
CA SER A 59 1.22 -28.68 12.01
C SER A 59 1.98 -29.92 12.44
N THR A 60 1.36 -31.09 12.27
CA THR A 60 1.93 -32.34 12.76
C THR A 60 3.04 -32.85 11.84
N VAL A 61 4.09 -33.40 12.45
CA VAL A 61 5.18 -34.07 11.72
C VAL A 61 4.65 -35.22 10.87
N GLU A 62 3.62 -35.93 11.35
CA GLU A 62 2.93 -36.96 10.59
C GLU A 62 2.22 -36.43 9.33
N GLY A 63 1.52 -35.30 9.42
CA GLY A 63 0.90 -34.65 8.26
C GLY A 63 1.92 -34.23 7.22
N ILE A 64 3.01 -33.56 7.66
CA ILE A 64 4.10 -33.12 6.79
C ILE A 64 4.81 -34.31 6.13
N LEU A 65 5.14 -35.35 6.90
CA LEU A 65 5.84 -36.52 6.36
C LEU A 65 4.96 -37.29 5.37
N LEU A 66 3.66 -37.45 5.64
CA LEU A 66 2.73 -38.16 4.76
C LEU A 66 2.14 -37.32 3.62
N GLU A 67 2.40 -36.00 3.57
CA GLU A 67 1.97 -35.10 2.48
C GLU A 67 2.29 -35.68 1.10
N GLY A 68 1.33 -35.66 0.18
CA GLY A 68 1.49 -36.17 -1.18
C GLY A 68 1.45 -37.71 -1.33
N SER A 69 1.29 -38.48 -0.24
CA SER A 69 1.09 -39.94 -0.32
C SER A 69 -0.14 -40.27 -1.17
N THR A 70 0.01 -41.07 -2.23
CA THR A 70 -1.09 -41.36 -3.15
C THR A 70 -1.87 -42.61 -2.78
N LEU A 71 -3.16 -42.61 -3.13
CA LEU A 71 -4.02 -43.78 -2.99
C LEU A 71 -3.68 -44.91 -4.00
N LYS A 72 -2.74 -44.70 -4.93
CA LYS A 72 -2.29 -45.74 -5.89
C LYS A 72 -1.79 -47.01 -5.18
N SER A 73 -1.23 -46.86 -3.97
CA SER A 73 -0.80 -47.98 -3.13
C SER A 73 -1.92 -48.96 -2.74
N ASN A 74 -3.18 -48.52 -2.77
CA ASN A 74 -4.38 -49.33 -2.52
C ASN A 74 -5.02 -49.93 -3.79
N MET A 75 -4.54 -49.58 -4.98
CA MET A 75 -5.01 -50.13 -6.27
C MET A 75 -4.89 -51.65 -6.30
N GLY A 76 -5.84 -52.34 -6.92
CA GLY A 76 -5.78 -53.80 -7.10
C GLY A 76 -4.75 -54.20 -8.17
N LEU A 77 -4.13 -55.37 -8.03
CA LEU A 77 -3.16 -55.87 -9.02
C LEU A 77 -3.80 -55.96 -10.42
N ASN A 78 -4.99 -56.56 -10.55
CA ASN A 78 -5.70 -56.63 -11.84
C ASN A 78 -6.15 -55.27 -12.38
N GLU A 79 -6.31 -54.26 -11.52
CA GLU A 79 -6.60 -52.88 -11.95
C GLU A 79 -5.34 -52.27 -12.58
N PHE A 80 -4.20 -52.37 -11.89
CA PHE A 80 -2.89 -51.94 -12.38
C PHE A 80 -2.49 -52.66 -13.69
N LEU A 81 -2.64 -53.99 -13.77
CA LEU A 81 -2.35 -54.77 -14.98
C LEU A 81 -3.20 -54.29 -16.17
N ARG A 82 -4.50 -54.04 -15.96
CA ARG A 82 -5.38 -53.54 -17.03
C ARG A 82 -5.03 -52.12 -17.48
N SER A 83 -4.55 -51.27 -16.57
CA SER A 83 -4.11 -49.90 -16.89
C SER A 83 -2.81 -49.85 -17.70
N TYR A 84 -1.85 -50.74 -17.44
CA TYR A 84 -0.48 -50.62 -17.98
C TYR A 84 -0.03 -51.74 -18.94
N LEU A 85 -0.66 -52.92 -18.87
CA LEU A 85 -0.38 -54.08 -19.74
C LEU A 85 -1.58 -54.50 -20.59
N GLY A 86 -2.72 -53.81 -20.45
CA GLY A 86 -3.91 -53.98 -21.27
C GLY A 86 -4.86 -55.09 -20.79
N GLY A 87 -6.06 -55.14 -21.38
CA GLY A 87 -7.19 -55.94 -20.91
C GLY A 87 -7.01 -57.47 -20.89
N THR A 88 -5.94 -57.99 -21.48
CA THR A 88 -5.58 -59.42 -21.47
C THR A 88 -4.62 -59.81 -20.33
N ALA A 89 -4.02 -58.86 -19.63
CA ALA A 89 -3.17 -59.12 -18.48
C ALA A 89 -4.01 -59.16 -17.18
N ALA A 90 -4.13 -60.33 -16.57
CA ALA A 90 -4.80 -60.53 -15.29
C ALA A 90 -4.24 -61.77 -14.56
N VAL A 91 -4.32 -61.76 -13.23
CA VAL A 91 -4.19 -62.93 -12.35
C VAL A 91 -5.57 -63.40 -11.88
N ASP A 92 -5.66 -64.63 -11.37
CA ASP A 92 -6.88 -65.17 -10.76
C ASP A 92 -7.38 -64.31 -9.60
N GLU A 93 -8.68 -64.41 -9.27
CA GLU A 93 -9.30 -63.59 -8.22
C GLU A 93 -8.64 -63.78 -6.84
N ASP A 94 -8.24 -65.01 -6.50
CA ASP A 94 -7.50 -65.33 -5.26
C ASP A 94 -6.11 -64.67 -5.17
N HIS A 95 -5.52 -64.28 -6.31
CA HIS A 95 -4.20 -63.65 -6.40
C HIS A 95 -4.29 -62.12 -6.60
N ASN A 96 -5.49 -61.56 -6.76
CA ASN A 96 -5.74 -60.14 -7.03
C ASN A 96 -5.64 -59.27 -5.75
N VAL A 97 -4.43 -59.19 -5.18
CA VAL A 97 -4.14 -58.39 -4.00
C VAL A 97 -3.90 -56.91 -4.32
N THR A 98 -3.82 -56.03 -3.31
CA THR A 98 -3.40 -54.64 -3.52
C THR A 98 -1.94 -54.55 -3.97
N MET A 99 -1.58 -53.50 -4.71
CA MET A 99 -0.20 -53.27 -5.13
C MET A 99 0.79 -53.18 -3.96
N GLN A 100 0.38 -52.66 -2.79
CA GLN A 100 1.19 -52.72 -1.57
C GLN A 100 1.53 -54.16 -1.11
N ALA A 101 0.59 -55.11 -1.26
CA ALA A 101 0.83 -56.51 -0.93
C ALA A 101 1.69 -57.20 -2.01
N PHE A 102 1.43 -56.90 -3.29
CA PHE A 102 2.17 -57.43 -4.43
C PHE A 102 3.66 -57.02 -4.40
N VAL A 103 3.97 -55.73 -4.31
CA VAL A 103 5.34 -55.18 -4.31
C VAL A 103 6.24 -55.81 -3.23
N ARG A 104 5.66 -56.20 -2.09
CA ARG A 104 6.38 -56.87 -0.99
C ARG A 104 6.80 -58.31 -1.31
N ARG A 105 6.04 -59.04 -2.13
CA ARG A 105 6.27 -60.45 -2.50
C ARG A 105 5.73 -60.78 -3.91
N PRO A 106 6.28 -60.23 -5.00
CA PRO A 106 5.69 -60.38 -6.33
C PRO A 106 5.51 -61.85 -6.76
N ASN A 107 6.53 -62.67 -6.50
CA ASN A 107 6.58 -64.11 -6.79
C ASN A 107 5.51 -64.95 -6.05
N ALA A 108 4.80 -64.38 -5.07
CA ALA A 108 3.72 -65.06 -4.35
C ALA A 108 2.35 -64.92 -5.04
N TYR A 109 2.22 -64.02 -6.03
CA TYR A 109 0.94 -63.72 -6.70
C TYR A 109 1.03 -63.83 -8.23
N VAL A 110 2.22 -63.70 -8.82
CA VAL A 110 2.47 -63.98 -10.24
C VAL A 110 3.54 -65.07 -10.34
N GLN A 111 3.15 -66.24 -10.87
CA GLN A 111 4.04 -67.37 -11.08
C GLN A 111 4.71 -67.37 -12.46
N ASP A 112 4.03 -66.83 -13.48
CA ASP A 112 4.59 -66.64 -14.82
C ASP A 112 5.76 -65.62 -14.76
N GLN A 113 6.96 -66.10 -15.07
CA GLN A 113 8.17 -65.28 -15.03
C GLN A 113 8.22 -64.22 -16.14
N GLN A 114 7.60 -64.46 -17.31
CA GLN A 114 7.58 -63.47 -18.39
C GLN A 114 6.63 -62.32 -18.06
N LEU A 115 5.44 -62.63 -17.54
CA LEU A 115 4.52 -61.62 -17.03
C LEU A 115 5.12 -60.86 -15.85
N LEU A 116 5.77 -61.55 -14.90
CA LEU A 116 6.40 -60.94 -13.74
C LEU A 116 7.58 -60.01 -14.11
N GLU A 117 8.45 -60.43 -15.02
CA GLU A 117 9.53 -59.60 -15.56
C GLU A 117 8.96 -58.37 -16.30
N GLY A 118 7.91 -58.56 -17.09
CA GLY A 118 7.16 -57.46 -17.72
C GLY A 118 6.64 -56.43 -16.72
N ILE A 119 5.98 -56.89 -15.64
CA ILE A 119 5.46 -56.00 -14.57
C ILE A 119 6.59 -55.27 -13.85
N ILE A 120 7.66 -55.98 -13.47
CA ILE A 120 8.77 -55.37 -12.71
C ILE A 120 9.52 -54.33 -13.54
N ASN A 121 9.57 -54.50 -14.87
CA ASN A 121 10.24 -53.55 -15.77
C ASN A 121 9.37 -52.32 -16.14
N LEU A 122 8.11 -52.22 -15.67
CA LEU A 122 7.30 -51.01 -15.83
C LEU A 122 7.83 -49.85 -14.97
N THR A 123 7.92 -48.66 -15.57
CA THR A 123 8.27 -47.41 -14.87
C THR A 123 7.35 -47.17 -13.67
N GLU A 124 6.05 -47.35 -13.87
CA GLU A 124 5.01 -47.09 -12.88
C GLU A 124 5.04 -48.09 -11.71
N TYR A 125 5.53 -49.31 -11.94
CA TYR A 125 5.81 -50.28 -10.87
C TYR A 125 7.02 -49.84 -10.04
N GLN A 126 8.09 -49.38 -10.69
CA GLN A 126 9.28 -48.89 -9.99
C GLN A 126 9.00 -47.60 -9.20
N GLU A 127 8.24 -46.66 -9.78
CA GLU A 127 7.75 -45.47 -9.06
C GLU A 127 6.93 -45.85 -7.82
N LEU A 128 5.94 -46.74 -7.98
CA LEU A 128 5.07 -47.17 -6.88
C LEU A 128 5.83 -47.95 -5.80
N LYS A 129 6.84 -48.74 -6.19
CA LYS A 129 7.75 -49.40 -5.25
C LYS A 129 8.58 -48.38 -4.46
N ILE A 130 9.14 -47.37 -5.13
CA ILE A 130 9.88 -46.29 -4.49
C ILE A 130 8.97 -45.48 -3.55
N GLU A 131 7.72 -45.21 -3.93
CA GLU A 131 6.71 -44.58 -3.07
C GLU A 131 6.45 -45.41 -1.80
N LEU A 132 6.31 -46.74 -1.94
CA LEU A 132 6.05 -47.66 -0.82
C LEU A 132 7.26 -47.82 0.12
N ASP A 133 8.48 -47.95 -0.41
CA ASP A 133 9.70 -48.03 0.39
C ASP A 133 9.97 -46.69 1.11
N ASN A 134 9.76 -45.55 0.44
CA ASN A 134 9.80 -44.23 1.08
C ASN A 134 8.72 -44.10 2.17
N ARG A 135 7.48 -44.52 1.90
CA ARG A 135 6.38 -44.49 2.89
C ARG A 135 6.69 -45.33 4.13
N LYS A 136 7.38 -46.46 3.98
CA LYS A 136 7.87 -47.25 5.11
C LYS A 136 8.87 -46.46 5.97
N ILE A 137 9.88 -45.85 5.34
CA ILE A 137 10.89 -45.02 6.04
C ILE A 137 10.24 -43.83 6.76
N LEU A 138 9.24 -43.20 6.14
CA LEU A 138 8.46 -42.11 6.74
C LEU A 138 7.68 -42.58 7.98
N LEU A 139 6.99 -43.72 7.92
CA LEU A 139 6.24 -44.29 9.06
C LEU A 139 7.15 -44.73 10.22
N GLU A 140 8.32 -45.30 9.92
CA GLU A 140 9.33 -45.63 10.94
C GLU A 140 9.84 -44.37 11.66
N ALA A 141 10.08 -43.27 10.92
CA ALA A 141 10.45 -41.99 11.50
C ALA A 141 9.32 -41.33 12.31
N ILE A 142 8.06 -41.41 11.86
CA ILE A 142 6.88 -40.90 12.59
C ILE A 142 6.75 -41.61 13.94
N ASN A 143 6.82 -42.94 13.96
CA ASN A 143 6.73 -43.72 15.19
C ASN A 143 7.87 -43.36 16.15
N LYS A 144 9.11 -43.27 15.67
CA LYS A 144 10.26 -42.87 16.47
C LYS A 144 10.07 -41.48 17.10
N LEU A 145 9.74 -40.48 16.29
CA LEU A 145 9.57 -39.10 16.77
C LEU A 145 8.40 -38.97 17.75
N ARG A 146 7.30 -39.70 17.53
CA ARG A 146 6.18 -39.81 18.46
C ARG A 146 6.57 -40.44 19.80
N HIS A 147 7.47 -41.44 19.82
CA HIS A 147 8.02 -42.01 21.05
C HIS A 147 8.98 -41.05 21.79
N GLU A 148 9.68 -40.18 21.05
CA GLU A 148 10.55 -39.12 21.59
C GLU A 148 9.79 -37.81 21.89
N GLY A 149 8.45 -37.82 21.82
CA GLY A 149 7.57 -36.69 22.17
C GLY A 149 7.44 -35.60 21.10
N VAL A 150 8.08 -35.77 19.94
CA VAL A 150 8.09 -34.81 18.82
C VAL A 150 6.93 -35.12 17.86
N VAL A 151 5.84 -34.37 17.99
CA VAL A 151 4.63 -34.50 17.16
C VAL A 151 4.30 -33.25 16.34
N SER A 152 4.72 -32.06 16.75
CA SER A 152 4.54 -30.79 16.01
C SER A 152 5.82 -30.27 15.33
N LEU A 153 5.65 -29.38 14.35
CA LEU A 153 6.76 -28.67 13.69
C LEU A 153 7.52 -27.75 14.66
N GLU A 154 6.84 -27.17 15.63
CA GLU A 154 7.42 -26.42 16.76
C GLU A 154 8.35 -27.30 17.60
N GLN A 155 7.92 -28.50 18.01
CA GLN A 155 8.77 -29.41 18.77
C GLN A 155 9.98 -29.88 17.94
N TRP A 156 9.78 -30.10 16.63
CA TRP A 156 10.89 -30.42 15.72
C TRP A 156 11.90 -29.27 15.59
N ARG A 157 11.49 -27.99 15.68
CA ARG A 157 12.39 -26.83 15.65
C ARG A 157 13.47 -26.94 16.72
N ASP A 158 13.09 -27.25 17.96
CA ASP A 158 14.00 -27.21 19.12
C ASP A 158 14.59 -28.59 19.50
N TYR A 159 14.02 -29.70 19.01
CA TYR A 159 14.53 -31.07 19.23
C TYR A 159 16.01 -31.24 18.84
N GLU A 160 16.84 -31.75 19.75
CA GLU A 160 18.28 -31.95 19.52
C GLU A 160 18.59 -33.21 18.69
N GLY A 161 17.82 -34.29 18.86
CA GLY A 161 18.09 -35.62 18.31
C GLY A 161 17.99 -35.78 16.79
N LYS A 162 17.94 -34.67 16.04
CA LYS A 162 17.77 -34.59 14.57
C LYS A 162 18.77 -35.42 13.78
N ASP A 163 19.97 -35.67 14.29
CA ASP A 163 21.00 -36.49 13.62
C ASP A 163 20.73 -38.00 13.73
N THR A 164 19.83 -38.41 14.62
CA THR A 164 19.38 -39.80 14.75
C THR A 164 18.21 -40.15 13.82
N VAL A 165 17.73 -39.20 13.01
CA VAL A 165 16.60 -39.34 12.09
C VAL A 165 17.11 -39.51 10.66
N THR A 166 16.54 -40.48 9.93
CA THR A 166 16.88 -40.78 8.54
C THR A 166 16.86 -39.51 7.67
N PRO A 167 17.85 -39.29 6.77
CA PRO A 167 17.98 -38.04 6.03
C PRO A 167 16.75 -37.62 5.21
N PHE A 168 15.99 -38.58 4.65
CA PHE A 168 14.81 -38.27 3.82
C PHE A 168 13.64 -37.65 4.62
N PRO A 169 13.13 -38.27 5.71
CA PRO A 169 12.21 -37.61 6.63
C PRO A 169 12.73 -36.27 7.16
N LYS A 170 13.99 -36.23 7.63
CA LYS A 170 14.63 -35.02 8.17
C LYS A 170 14.61 -33.86 7.17
N ALA A 171 14.94 -34.13 5.90
CA ALA A 171 14.93 -33.13 4.84
C ALA A 171 13.51 -32.60 4.57
N LYS A 172 12.48 -33.46 4.56
CA LYS A 172 11.09 -33.03 4.30
C LYS A 172 10.55 -32.12 5.41
N ILE A 173 10.77 -32.46 6.69
CA ILE A 173 10.34 -31.58 7.80
C ILE A 173 11.14 -30.27 7.80
N ASN A 174 12.46 -30.32 7.57
CA ASN A 174 13.29 -29.12 7.51
C ASN A 174 12.91 -28.18 6.36
N ALA A 175 12.49 -28.70 5.20
CA ALA A 175 12.01 -27.89 4.09
C ALA A 175 10.77 -27.07 4.50
N VAL A 176 9.79 -27.71 5.13
CA VAL A 176 8.58 -27.05 5.64
C VAL A 176 8.90 -26.08 6.77
N LEU A 177 9.73 -26.46 7.76
CA LEU A 177 10.16 -25.56 8.83
C LEU A 177 10.79 -24.28 8.27
N THR A 178 11.68 -24.41 7.28
CA THR A 178 12.33 -23.28 6.61
C THR A 178 11.35 -22.42 5.81
N GLN A 179 10.28 -23.02 5.26
CA GLN A 179 9.21 -22.28 4.59
C GLN A 179 8.40 -21.45 5.59
N VAL A 180 7.84 -22.09 6.61
CA VAL A 180 7.02 -21.44 7.66
C VAL A 180 7.80 -20.33 8.37
N GLN A 181 9.07 -20.57 8.73
CA GLN A 181 9.93 -19.54 9.32
C GLN A 181 10.16 -18.36 8.37
N ARG A 182 10.31 -18.59 7.05
CA ARG A 182 10.55 -17.52 6.06
C ARG A 182 9.29 -16.68 5.83
N GLU A 183 8.12 -17.32 5.80
CA GLU A 183 6.83 -16.65 5.61
C GLU A 183 6.44 -15.82 6.83
N ALA A 184 6.43 -16.42 8.02
CA ALA A 184 6.18 -15.70 9.26
C ALA A 184 7.20 -14.56 9.49
N LYS A 185 8.49 -14.78 9.13
CA LYS A 185 9.50 -13.73 9.20
C LYS A 185 9.18 -12.57 8.25
N ARG A 186 8.80 -12.86 7.00
CA ARG A 186 8.39 -11.82 6.03
C ARG A 186 7.22 -11.00 6.56
N GLU A 187 6.22 -11.66 7.15
CA GLU A 187 5.05 -10.98 7.74
C GLU A 187 5.41 -10.13 8.96
N ALA A 188 6.38 -10.55 9.78
CA ALA A 188 6.90 -9.74 10.88
C ALA A 188 7.73 -8.53 10.37
N GLU A 189 8.60 -8.73 9.38
CA GLU A 189 9.37 -7.65 8.75
C GLU A 189 8.46 -6.63 8.03
N GLU A 190 7.40 -7.09 7.36
CA GLU A 190 6.42 -6.20 6.73
C GLU A 190 5.50 -5.49 7.73
N ARG A 191 5.17 -6.10 8.88
CA ARG A 191 4.42 -5.41 9.96
C ARG A 191 5.28 -4.31 10.58
N LEU A 192 6.51 -4.64 10.98
CA LEU A 192 7.49 -3.68 11.48
C LEU A 192 7.70 -2.53 10.49
N ARG A 193 7.94 -2.83 9.21
CA ARG A 193 8.10 -1.80 8.17
C ARG A 193 6.86 -0.92 7.99
N ARG A 194 5.64 -1.47 8.05
CA ARG A 194 4.40 -0.67 7.99
C ARG A 194 4.24 0.26 9.19
N GLU A 195 4.82 -0.09 10.34
CA GLU A 195 4.83 0.75 11.53
C GLU A 195 5.94 1.80 11.45
N GLU A 196 7.16 1.42 11.08
CA GLU A 196 8.26 2.35 10.77
C GLU A 196 7.86 3.39 9.70
N GLU A 197 7.18 3.00 8.61
CA GLU A 197 6.69 3.95 7.60
C GLU A 197 5.58 4.88 8.09
N LYS A 198 4.71 4.45 9.03
CA LYS A 198 3.73 5.33 9.69
C LYS A 198 4.44 6.30 10.64
N MET A 199 5.40 5.80 11.41
CA MET A 199 6.18 6.57 12.36
C MET A 199 7.07 7.61 11.67
N GLN A 200 7.73 7.27 10.56
CA GLN A 200 8.49 8.24 9.77
C GLN A 200 7.61 9.34 9.15
N ARG A 201 6.39 9.02 8.70
CA ARG A 201 5.44 10.05 8.25
C ARG A 201 5.02 10.95 9.39
N ARG A 202 4.68 10.38 10.56
CA ARG A 202 4.42 11.15 11.79
C ARG A 202 5.60 12.06 12.13
N LEU A 203 6.83 11.55 12.17
CA LEU A 203 8.05 12.34 12.42
C LEU A 203 8.28 13.47 11.40
N GLN A 204 7.88 13.29 10.13
CA GLN A 204 7.98 14.34 9.10
C GLN A 204 6.85 15.39 9.18
N GLU A 205 5.69 15.02 9.72
CA GLU A 205 4.52 15.89 9.89
C GLU A 205 4.49 16.56 11.29
N MET A 206 5.15 15.97 12.28
CA MET A 206 5.18 16.41 13.67
C MET A 206 6.01 17.68 13.82
N LYS A 207 5.33 18.77 14.19
CA LYS A 207 5.95 19.97 14.76
C LYS A 207 5.39 20.13 16.16
N PHE A 208 6.24 20.30 17.16
CA PHE A 208 5.77 20.50 18.52
C PHE A 208 5.02 21.83 18.64
N THR A 209 3.92 21.79 19.38
CA THR A 209 3.09 22.94 19.71
C THR A 209 2.97 23.01 21.22
N ILE A 210 2.65 24.20 21.74
CA ILE A 210 2.43 24.40 23.18
C ILE A 210 1.31 23.47 23.72
N SER A 211 0.38 23.03 22.86
CA SER A 211 -0.66 22.04 23.17
C SER A 211 -0.25 20.56 23.05
N THR A 212 0.91 20.22 22.48
CA THR A 212 1.36 18.83 22.29
C THR A 212 1.58 18.11 23.63
N THR A 213 1.19 16.84 23.71
CA THR A 213 1.26 16.06 24.95
C THR A 213 2.69 15.68 25.34
N ILE A 214 2.91 15.48 26.65
CA ILE A 214 4.21 15.00 27.19
C ILE A 214 4.63 13.66 26.55
N GLU A 215 3.67 12.79 26.25
CA GLU A 215 3.90 11.47 25.66
C GLU A 215 4.35 11.56 24.20
N GLU A 216 3.70 12.40 23.38
CA GLU A 216 4.12 12.68 21.99
C GLU A 216 5.54 13.29 21.93
N VAL A 217 5.95 14.05 22.95
CA VAL A 217 7.27 14.67 23.04
C VAL A 217 8.36 13.68 23.47
N LEU A 218 8.11 12.85 24.49
CA LEU A 218 9.14 11.93 25.04
C LEU A 218 9.35 10.69 24.17
N PHE A 219 8.33 10.28 23.43
CA PHE A 219 8.45 9.21 22.44
C PHE A 219 8.68 9.72 21.02
N LYS A 220 8.49 11.02 20.71
CA LYS A 220 8.68 11.67 19.39
C LYS A 220 7.98 11.04 18.18
N GLY A 221 7.18 9.98 18.35
CA GLY A 221 6.75 9.11 17.26
C GLY A 221 7.80 8.09 16.82
N GLU A 222 8.82 7.82 17.65
CA GLU A 222 9.75 6.69 17.53
C GLU A 222 9.00 5.35 17.68
N PHE A 223 9.64 4.25 17.25
CA PHE A 223 9.11 2.90 17.44
C PHE A 223 9.26 2.49 18.91
N ARG A 224 8.15 2.22 19.59
CA ARG A 224 8.13 1.71 20.98
C ARG A 224 8.41 0.21 20.96
N TYR A 225 9.65 -0.19 21.24
CA TYR A 225 10.04 -1.59 21.34
C TYR A 225 9.25 -2.33 22.41
N LYS A 226 8.76 -1.64 23.45
CA LYS A 226 7.99 -2.26 24.53
C LYS A 226 6.66 -2.85 24.04
N GLU A 227 6.06 -2.23 23.02
CA GLU A 227 4.81 -2.63 22.35
C GLU A 227 5.02 -3.75 21.31
N MET A 228 6.28 -4.12 21.04
CA MET A 228 6.59 -5.22 20.13
C MET A 228 6.15 -6.56 20.74
N LYS A 229 5.58 -7.46 19.91
CA LYS A 229 5.27 -8.83 20.34
C LYS A 229 6.55 -9.66 20.57
N LEU A 230 6.57 -10.41 21.66
CA LEU A 230 7.66 -11.32 22.03
C LEU A 230 7.96 -12.32 20.91
N ASN A 231 6.94 -12.97 20.35
CA ASN A 231 7.15 -13.96 19.28
C ASN A 231 7.73 -13.34 18.00
N ASP A 232 7.40 -12.09 17.67
CA ASP A 232 7.99 -11.38 16.53
C ASP A 232 9.46 -10.99 16.82
N PHE A 233 9.78 -10.54 18.03
CA PHE A 233 11.16 -10.28 18.47
C PHE A 233 12.03 -11.55 18.38
N LEU A 234 11.54 -12.68 18.93
CA LEU A 234 12.25 -13.95 18.91
C LEU A 234 12.41 -14.50 17.48
N LEU A 235 11.42 -14.30 16.61
CA LEU A 235 11.51 -14.67 15.20
C LEU A 235 12.53 -13.81 14.44
N LEU A 236 12.50 -12.49 14.63
CA LEU A 236 13.35 -11.53 13.91
C LEU A 236 14.79 -11.46 14.41
N ARG A 237 15.09 -11.93 15.63
CA ARG A 237 16.44 -11.87 16.24
C ARG A 237 17.06 -13.25 16.51
N PHE A 238 16.25 -14.28 16.75
CA PHE A 238 16.74 -15.63 17.12
C PHE A 238 16.15 -16.76 16.26
N GLY A 239 15.57 -16.43 15.08
CA GLY A 239 15.03 -17.42 14.14
C GLY A 239 13.80 -18.18 14.67
N GLY A 240 13.18 -17.68 15.73
CA GLY A 240 12.05 -18.32 16.40
C GLY A 240 12.45 -19.27 17.52
N LYS A 241 13.73 -19.35 17.90
CA LYS A 241 14.16 -20.10 19.10
C LYS A 241 13.48 -19.49 20.34
N GLY A 242 12.78 -20.32 21.11
CA GLY A 242 11.97 -19.88 22.26
C GLY A 242 10.59 -19.30 21.93
N VAL A 243 10.16 -19.27 20.65
CA VAL A 243 8.77 -18.94 20.28
C VAL A 243 7.84 -20.06 20.72
N VAL A 244 6.79 -19.71 21.46
CA VAL A 244 5.74 -20.64 21.93
C VAL A 244 4.37 -20.07 21.57
N ASP A 245 3.42 -20.93 21.17
CA ASP A 245 2.01 -20.57 20.92
C ASP A 245 1.42 -19.63 22.00
N THR A 246 1.69 -19.92 23.28
CA THR A 246 1.16 -19.16 24.44
C THR A 246 1.60 -17.70 24.46
N ASN A 247 2.69 -17.36 23.76
CA ASN A 247 3.32 -16.05 23.80
C ASN A 247 2.87 -15.12 22.66
N GLU A 248 1.87 -15.53 21.85
CA GLU A 248 1.39 -14.80 20.67
C GLU A 248 1.06 -13.33 20.95
N ASN A 249 0.51 -13.03 22.13
CA ASN A 249 0.08 -11.68 22.53
C ASN A 249 0.87 -11.11 23.72
N VAL A 250 2.03 -11.69 24.05
CA VAL A 250 2.93 -11.15 25.07
C VAL A 250 3.74 -10.00 24.46
N LEU A 251 3.70 -8.83 25.10
CA LEU A 251 4.50 -7.66 24.73
C LEU A 251 5.88 -7.71 25.39
N LEU A 252 6.87 -7.04 24.80
CA LEU A 252 8.21 -6.98 25.38
C LEU A 252 8.24 -6.30 26.76
N GLU A 253 7.35 -5.34 27.02
CA GLU A 253 7.22 -4.71 28.34
C GLU A 253 6.89 -5.71 29.47
N GLU A 254 6.06 -6.72 29.20
CA GLU A 254 5.73 -7.77 30.16
C GLU A 254 6.79 -8.88 30.18
N PHE A 255 7.42 -9.18 29.03
CA PHE A 255 8.49 -10.17 28.94
C PHE A 255 9.71 -9.79 29.78
N PHE A 256 10.21 -8.56 29.66
CA PHE A 256 11.45 -8.16 30.33
C PHE A 256 11.33 -8.03 31.86
N LYS A 257 10.11 -7.97 32.41
CA LYS A 257 9.86 -8.07 33.87
C LYS A 257 10.23 -9.45 34.41
N GLU A 258 9.88 -10.53 33.70
CA GLU A 258 10.11 -11.91 34.15
C GLU A 258 10.34 -12.89 32.97
N PRO A 259 11.50 -12.85 32.27
CA PRO A 259 11.70 -13.64 31.05
C PRO A 259 11.51 -15.16 31.19
N ALA A 260 11.85 -15.72 32.37
CA ALA A 260 11.72 -17.16 32.67
C ALA A 260 10.26 -17.65 32.76
N ARG A 261 9.30 -16.73 32.92
CA ARG A 261 7.87 -17.03 32.90
C ARG A 261 7.33 -17.26 31.48
N TYR A 262 8.03 -16.79 30.45
CA TYR A 262 7.62 -16.91 29.05
C TYR A 262 8.51 -17.85 28.24
N ILE A 263 9.79 -17.96 28.61
CA ILE A 263 10.73 -18.95 28.05
C ILE A 263 11.17 -19.86 29.21
N HIS A 264 10.49 -21.00 29.35
CA HIS A 264 10.74 -21.95 30.45
C HIS A 264 12.03 -22.76 30.28
N ASP A 265 12.54 -22.89 29.05
CA ASP A 265 13.83 -23.51 28.79
C ASP A 265 14.95 -22.55 29.21
N ALA A 266 15.62 -22.89 30.32
CA ALA A 266 16.70 -22.10 30.90
C ALA A 266 17.98 -22.09 30.05
N GLY A 267 18.21 -23.09 29.20
CA GLY A 267 19.32 -23.12 28.26
C GLY A 267 19.09 -22.16 27.10
N VAL A 268 17.91 -22.25 26.47
CA VAL A 268 17.44 -21.35 25.42
C VAL A 268 17.44 -19.89 25.90
N LEU A 269 16.86 -19.62 27.07
CA LEU A 269 16.83 -18.27 27.65
C LEU A 269 18.24 -17.79 28.03
N GLY A 270 19.11 -18.68 28.51
CA GLY A 270 20.51 -18.40 28.82
C GLY A 270 21.29 -17.94 27.58
N GLU A 271 21.23 -18.70 26.48
CA GLU A 271 21.83 -18.32 25.20
C GLU A 271 21.32 -16.95 24.73
N ILE A 272 20.00 -16.78 24.65
CA ILE A 272 19.35 -15.53 24.19
C ILE A 272 19.86 -14.33 24.99
N ARG A 273 19.94 -14.45 26.33
CA ARG A 273 20.42 -13.40 27.24
C ARG A 273 21.88 -13.01 27.05
N THR A 274 22.74 -13.93 26.61
CA THR A 274 24.15 -13.58 26.31
C THR A 274 24.33 -12.75 25.04
N THR A 275 23.29 -12.62 24.21
CA THR A 275 23.39 -11.89 22.94
C THR A 275 23.30 -10.38 23.14
N GLY A 276 24.20 -9.64 22.47
CA GLY A 276 24.11 -8.17 22.40
C GLY A 276 22.84 -7.67 21.69
N ALA A 277 22.10 -8.53 20.98
CA ALA A 277 20.80 -8.21 20.41
C ALA A 277 19.71 -8.15 21.48
N TYR A 278 19.69 -9.11 22.42
CA TYR A 278 18.81 -9.10 23.58
C TYR A 278 19.10 -7.87 24.47
N LEU A 279 20.37 -7.66 24.85
CA LEU A 279 20.76 -6.60 25.79
C LEU A 279 20.41 -5.18 25.29
N ARG A 280 20.51 -4.92 23.98
CA ARG A 280 20.11 -3.61 23.40
C ARG A 280 18.61 -3.36 23.47
N ILE A 281 17.79 -4.39 23.25
CA ILE A 281 16.34 -4.26 23.29
C ILE A 281 15.82 -4.28 24.73
N GLU A 282 16.46 -5.03 25.64
CA GLU A 282 16.18 -4.93 27.08
C GLU A 282 16.46 -3.51 27.61
N GLY A 283 17.56 -2.89 27.18
CA GLY A 283 17.87 -1.50 27.50
C GLY A 283 16.79 -0.54 26.98
N ALA A 284 16.53 -0.55 25.67
CA ALA A 284 15.54 0.33 25.05
C ALA A 284 14.14 0.19 25.67
N VAL A 285 13.68 -1.03 25.99
CA VAL A 285 12.38 -1.24 26.64
C VAL A 285 12.35 -0.72 28.08
N ARG A 286 13.46 -0.79 28.82
CA ARG A 286 13.56 -0.16 30.16
C ARG A 286 13.54 1.36 30.04
N ASP A 287 14.32 1.94 29.13
CA ASP A 287 14.33 3.38 28.86
C ASP A 287 12.92 3.89 28.46
N GLU A 288 12.16 3.11 27.69
CA GLU A 288 10.76 3.39 27.35
C GLU A 288 9.80 3.25 28.54
N MET A 289 10.06 2.33 29.49
CA MET A 289 9.25 2.16 30.71
C MET A 289 9.51 3.28 31.72
N ASP A 290 10.76 3.73 31.88
CA ASP A 290 11.14 4.81 32.78
C ASP A 290 10.55 6.16 32.29
N LYS A 291 10.56 6.40 30.96
CA LYS A 291 9.81 7.50 30.31
C LYS A 291 8.30 7.44 30.62
N ASP A 292 7.69 6.25 30.56
CA ASP A 292 6.26 6.07 30.86
C ASP A 292 5.93 6.34 32.34
N GLU A 293 6.83 6.00 33.26
CA GLU A 293 6.64 6.33 34.68
C GLU A 293 6.66 7.85 34.90
N ASP A 294 7.62 8.56 34.28
CA ASP A 294 7.65 10.03 34.30
C ASP A 294 6.38 10.64 33.69
N VAL A 295 5.92 10.13 32.54
CA VAL A 295 4.63 10.53 31.93
C VAL A 295 3.46 10.31 32.90
N CYS A 296 3.45 9.21 33.65
CA CYS A 296 2.42 8.93 34.65
C CYS A 296 2.50 9.88 35.85
N ARG A 297 3.69 10.14 36.40
CA ARG A 297 3.91 11.12 37.48
C ARG A 297 3.45 12.52 37.06
N LEU A 298 3.82 12.96 35.86
CA LEU A 298 3.40 14.25 35.30
C LEU A 298 1.88 14.33 35.08
N LYS A 299 1.26 13.32 34.48
CA LYS A 299 -0.21 13.25 34.33
C LYS A 299 -0.93 13.30 35.69
N GLN A 300 -0.41 12.65 36.73
CA GLN A 300 -0.94 12.71 38.10
C GLN A 300 -0.79 14.12 38.72
N ALA A 301 0.30 14.83 38.41
CA ALA A 301 0.52 16.23 38.81
C ALA A 301 -0.27 17.26 37.96
N GLY A 302 -1.10 16.82 37.01
CA GLY A 302 -1.86 17.70 36.11
C GLY A 302 -1.07 18.22 34.89
N VAL A 303 0.14 17.73 34.68
CA VAL A 303 1.04 18.09 33.58
C VAL A 303 0.82 17.14 32.40
N SER A 304 -0.10 17.50 31.50
CA SER A 304 -0.49 16.68 30.35
C SER A 304 0.13 17.11 29.01
N ASN A 305 0.60 18.35 28.89
CA ASN A 305 1.16 18.93 27.66
C ASN A 305 2.28 19.96 27.94
N LEU A 306 2.96 20.41 26.89
CA LEU A 306 4.09 21.34 26.98
C LEU A 306 3.72 22.67 27.68
N GLN A 307 2.49 23.17 27.51
CA GLN A 307 2.01 24.34 28.27
C GLN A 307 2.00 24.06 29.79
N LYS A 308 1.43 22.92 30.21
CA LYS A 308 1.38 22.56 31.63
C LYS A 308 2.75 22.20 32.18
N TRP A 309 3.70 21.80 31.33
CA TRP A 309 5.10 21.62 31.73
C TRP A 309 5.79 22.96 32.05
N SER A 310 5.63 23.99 31.21
CA SER A 310 6.23 25.30 31.53
C SER A 310 5.57 25.99 32.72
N GLU A 311 4.26 25.81 32.90
CA GLU A 311 3.50 26.24 34.09
C GLU A 311 3.78 25.41 35.37
N ALA A 312 4.48 24.27 35.28
CA ALA A 312 4.69 23.38 36.42
C ALA A 312 5.65 23.96 37.47
N ALA A 313 5.35 23.74 38.75
CA ALA A 313 6.25 24.06 39.85
C ALA A 313 7.53 23.21 39.79
N GLU A 314 8.67 23.76 40.19
CA GLU A 314 9.97 23.09 40.06
C GLU A 314 10.02 21.73 40.80
N GLN A 315 9.32 21.60 41.93
CA GLN A 315 9.16 20.35 42.69
C GLN A 315 8.52 19.20 41.86
N VAL A 316 7.72 19.54 40.84
CA VAL A 316 7.16 18.57 39.88
C VAL A 316 8.19 18.24 38.79
N LYS A 317 8.99 19.23 38.35
CA LYS A 317 10.06 19.03 37.38
C LYS A 317 11.25 18.25 37.94
N GLU A 318 11.49 18.33 39.25
CA GLU A 318 12.45 17.53 40.02
C GLU A 318 11.95 16.09 40.30
N SER A 319 10.68 15.78 40.01
CA SER A 319 10.08 14.44 40.25
C SER A 319 10.23 13.46 39.08
N VAL A 320 10.79 13.92 37.94
CA VAL A 320 11.06 13.13 36.74
C VAL A 320 12.57 13.01 36.48
N HIS A 321 12.99 12.10 35.62
CA HIS A 321 14.40 11.94 35.29
C HIS A 321 14.96 13.19 34.56
N GLU A 322 16.22 13.54 34.82
CA GLU A 322 16.88 14.70 34.20
C GLU A 322 16.92 14.64 32.65
N ILE A 323 16.92 13.43 32.07
CA ILE A 323 16.78 13.23 30.62
C ILE A 323 15.37 13.65 30.17
N THR A 324 14.32 13.19 30.85
CA THR A 324 12.92 13.59 30.60
C THR A 324 12.76 15.11 30.72
N LYS A 325 13.28 15.70 31.80
CA LYS A 325 13.29 17.16 32.02
C LYS A 325 13.94 17.90 30.84
N SER A 326 15.16 17.50 30.47
CA SER A 326 15.91 18.07 29.34
C SER A 326 15.18 17.96 28.00
N PHE A 327 14.50 16.84 27.73
CA PHE A 327 13.71 16.65 26.52
C PHE A 327 12.46 17.53 26.49
N LEU A 328 11.76 17.69 27.61
CA LEU A 328 10.56 18.52 27.71
C LEU A 328 10.89 20.01 27.65
N ASP A 329 11.98 20.45 28.28
CA ASP A 329 12.45 21.83 28.18
C ASP A 329 12.91 22.16 26.75
N ALA A 330 13.67 21.27 26.09
CA ALA A 330 14.09 21.46 24.71
C ALA A 330 12.90 21.48 23.72
N ALA A 331 11.88 20.66 23.93
CA ALA A 331 10.67 20.64 23.10
C ALA A 331 9.72 21.82 23.42
N PHE A 332 9.69 22.30 24.66
CA PHE A 332 8.99 23.54 25.01
C PHE A 332 9.66 24.74 24.35
N GLU A 333 11.00 24.81 24.35
CA GLU A 333 11.73 25.82 23.57
C GLU A 333 11.45 25.67 22.07
N GLU A 334 11.46 24.46 21.49
CA GLU A 334 11.10 24.25 20.07
C GLU A 334 9.67 24.72 19.74
N ALA A 335 8.71 24.46 20.63
CA ALA A 335 7.31 24.85 20.47
C ALA A 335 7.02 26.33 20.78
N SER A 336 7.86 26.98 21.60
CA SER A 336 7.68 28.37 22.05
C SER A 336 8.51 29.37 21.25
N ASN A 337 9.61 28.93 20.64
CA ASN A 337 10.29 29.69 19.61
C ASN A 337 9.48 29.61 18.31
N PRO A 338 8.93 30.71 17.77
CA PRO A 338 8.33 30.73 16.45
C PRO A 338 9.43 30.70 15.38
N THR A 339 10.36 29.73 15.43
CA THR A 339 11.53 29.61 14.54
C THR A 339 11.29 28.66 13.36
N ALA A 340 10.01 28.43 13.04
CA ALA A 340 9.57 28.71 11.68
C ALA A 340 9.10 30.17 11.58
N THR A 341 10.02 31.14 11.80
CA THR A 341 9.80 32.52 11.36
C THR A 341 9.99 32.49 9.85
N VAL A 342 8.95 31.98 9.19
CA VAL A 342 8.54 32.51 7.89
C VAL A 342 8.21 33.97 8.18
N LEU A 343 9.25 34.82 8.13
CA LEU A 343 9.09 36.20 7.69
C LEU A 343 8.11 36.09 6.52
N PRO A 344 6.89 36.66 6.59
CA PRO A 344 5.92 36.47 5.55
C PRO A 344 6.59 36.93 4.27
N ILE A 345 6.94 35.98 3.39
CA ILE A 345 7.78 36.29 2.24
C ILE A 345 7.02 37.37 1.54
N LYS A 346 7.64 38.55 1.45
CA LYS A 346 7.01 39.70 0.86
C LYS A 346 7.01 39.42 -0.63
N MET A 347 5.98 38.67 -1.04
CA MET A 347 5.72 38.22 -2.41
C MET A 347 5.22 39.45 -3.19
N GLU A 348 6.09 40.45 -3.23
CA GLU A 348 5.84 41.82 -3.65
C GLU A 348 5.71 41.81 -5.17
N GLY A 349 4.54 42.19 -5.68
CA GLY A 349 4.16 41.99 -7.08
C GLY A 349 3.48 40.65 -7.39
N TYR A 350 3.32 39.71 -6.45
CA TYR A 350 2.54 38.48 -6.70
C TYR A 350 1.05 38.68 -6.44
N TYR A 351 0.67 39.42 -5.39
CA TYR A 351 -0.71 39.89 -5.19
C TYR A 351 -1.15 40.67 -6.44
N GLU A 352 -0.31 41.61 -6.87
CA GLU A 352 -0.55 42.46 -8.03
C GLU A 352 -0.58 41.66 -9.33
N SER A 353 0.23 40.60 -9.48
CA SER A 353 0.22 39.74 -10.68
C SER A 353 -1.01 38.84 -10.78
N VAL A 354 -1.56 38.39 -9.65
CA VAL A 354 -2.84 37.66 -9.64
C VAL A 354 -3.99 38.65 -9.87
N TYR A 355 -4.03 39.76 -9.14
CA TYR A 355 -5.09 40.78 -9.25
C TYR A 355 -5.19 41.38 -10.66
N ASN A 356 -4.05 41.64 -11.32
CA ASN A 356 -3.99 42.19 -12.68
C ASN A 356 -3.82 41.10 -13.77
N ALA A 357 -4.14 39.83 -13.48
CA ALA A 357 -4.04 38.76 -14.46
C ALA A 357 -4.89 39.05 -15.72
N ARG A 358 -4.29 38.90 -16.90
CA ARG A 358 -4.92 39.24 -18.18
C ARG A 358 -5.87 38.13 -18.63
N TRP A 359 -7.08 38.51 -19.02
CA TRP A 359 -8.06 37.61 -19.61
C TRP A 359 -7.79 37.39 -21.10
N HIS A 360 -7.90 36.14 -21.52
CA HIS A 360 -8.06 35.73 -22.91
C HIS A 360 -9.19 34.70 -22.99
N HIS A 361 -9.81 34.51 -24.15
CA HIS A 361 -10.82 33.47 -24.34
C HIS A 361 -10.77 32.85 -25.74
N VAL A 362 -11.12 31.56 -25.81
CA VAL A 362 -11.13 30.76 -27.03
C VAL A 362 -12.56 30.65 -27.54
N VAL A 363 -12.79 31.17 -28.76
CA VAL A 363 -14.09 31.21 -29.41
C VAL A 363 -14.14 30.33 -30.66
N GLU A 364 -15.29 29.68 -30.87
CA GLU A 364 -15.61 29.03 -32.15
C GLU A 364 -15.93 30.08 -33.21
N VAL A 365 -15.18 30.08 -34.32
CA VAL A 365 -15.41 30.92 -35.50
C VAL A 365 -15.66 30.01 -36.71
N PRO A 366 -16.72 30.20 -37.50
CA PRO A 366 -16.90 29.46 -38.74
C PRO A 366 -15.81 29.86 -39.76
N ASP A 367 -15.20 28.85 -40.38
CA ASP A 367 -14.10 28.96 -41.34
C ASP A 367 -14.42 28.09 -42.58
N ASP A 368 -13.79 28.37 -43.72
CA ASP A 368 -14.11 27.74 -45.02
C ASP A 368 -13.93 26.20 -45.04
N ASN A 369 -13.23 25.65 -44.04
CA ASN A 369 -12.99 24.21 -43.85
C ASN A 369 -13.66 23.62 -42.59
N GLY A 370 -14.41 24.38 -41.79
CA GLY A 370 -15.07 23.87 -40.59
C GLY A 370 -15.27 24.89 -39.46
N ILE A 371 -15.14 24.44 -38.21
CA ILE A 371 -15.16 25.33 -37.04
C ILE A 371 -13.71 25.58 -36.61
N GLY A 372 -13.21 26.79 -36.85
CA GLY A 372 -11.93 27.26 -36.35
C GLY A 372 -12.00 27.67 -34.88
N MET A 373 -10.86 27.60 -34.20
CA MET A 373 -10.68 28.15 -32.85
C MET A 373 -9.86 29.43 -32.95
N LYS A 374 -10.39 30.54 -32.46
CA LYS A 374 -9.68 31.82 -32.36
C LYS A 374 -9.48 32.19 -30.89
N VAL A 375 -8.32 32.73 -30.55
CA VAL A 375 -8.09 33.36 -29.24
C VAL A 375 -8.39 34.86 -29.37
N GLU A 376 -9.19 35.40 -28.46
CA GLU A 376 -9.47 36.83 -28.33
C GLU A 376 -9.06 37.33 -26.94
N GLU A 377 -8.56 38.56 -26.87
CA GLU A 377 -8.13 39.20 -25.63
C GLU A 377 -9.32 39.82 -24.89
N GLY A 378 -9.24 39.85 -23.56
CA GLY A 378 -10.32 40.30 -22.68
C GLY A 378 -11.26 39.18 -22.21
N LYS A 379 -12.14 39.51 -21.27
CA LYS A 379 -13.18 38.62 -20.73
C LYS A 379 -14.34 38.51 -21.75
N PRO A 380 -14.90 37.32 -22.02
CA PRO A 380 -16.01 37.17 -22.96
C PRO A 380 -17.25 37.94 -22.50
N LYS A 381 -18.01 38.47 -23.47
CA LYS A 381 -19.27 39.21 -23.22
C LYS A 381 -20.40 38.34 -22.67
N GLN A 382 -20.31 37.03 -22.88
CA GLN A 382 -21.23 36.02 -22.34
C GLN A 382 -20.44 34.74 -22.05
N SER A 383 -20.57 34.23 -20.83
CA SER A 383 -20.01 32.96 -20.37
C SER A 383 -21.00 31.80 -20.62
N TRP A 384 -20.77 30.64 -20.02
CA TRP A 384 -21.72 29.53 -20.09
C TRP A 384 -22.98 29.82 -19.27
N THR A 385 -24.13 29.39 -19.79
CA THR A 385 -25.42 29.42 -19.09
C THR A 385 -25.59 28.17 -18.24
N TYR A 386 -26.11 28.34 -17.03
CA TYR A 386 -26.47 27.25 -16.11
C TYR A 386 -27.97 27.29 -15.83
N LYS A 387 -28.50 26.14 -15.44
CA LYS A 387 -29.86 25.94 -14.95
C LYS A 387 -29.78 25.27 -13.57
N GLU A 388 -30.70 25.66 -12.71
CA GLU A 388 -30.86 25.08 -11.37
C GLU A 388 -31.53 23.70 -11.48
N VAL A 389 -31.00 22.71 -10.75
CA VAL A 389 -31.45 21.31 -10.72
C VAL A 389 -31.34 20.81 -9.28
N GLY A 390 -32.35 21.15 -8.46
CA GLY A 390 -32.26 21.04 -7.01
C GLY A 390 -31.15 21.96 -6.46
N GLU A 391 -30.47 21.53 -5.40
CA GLU A 391 -29.32 22.22 -4.78
C GLU A 391 -28.05 22.25 -5.67
N THR A 392 -28.18 22.09 -7.00
CA THR A 392 -27.04 22.04 -7.91
C THR A 392 -27.28 22.80 -9.22
N LEU A 393 -26.25 23.48 -9.69
CA LEU A 393 -26.21 24.01 -11.06
C LEU A 393 -25.83 22.90 -12.05
N GLU A 394 -26.59 22.77 -13.14
CA GLU A 394 -26.20 22.02 -14.33
C GLU A 394 -25.99 22.99 -15.50
N LYS A 395 -25.06 22.71 -16.41
CA LYS A 395 -24.89 23.50 -17.63
C LYS A 395 -26.14 23.41 -18.51
N ASP A 396 -26.73 24.54 -18.87
CA ASP A 396 -27.81 24.56 -19.85
C ASP A 396 -27.25 24.43 -21.27
N ASN A 397 -27.61 23.33 -21.92
CA ASN A 397 -27.32 23.07 -23.34
C ASN A 397 -28.58 23.25 -24.23
N GLY A 398 -29.72 23.62 -23.65
CA GLY A 398 -31.03 23.65 -24.33
C GLY A 398 -31.42 25.00 -24.93
N MET A 399 -30.98 26.14 -24.36
CA MET A 399 -31.57 27.45 -24.70
C MET A 399 -30.66 28.40 -25.50
N GLN A 400 -29.52 27.95 -26.05
CA GLN A 400 -28.62 28.80 -26.84
C GLN A 400 -28.92 28.75 -28.35
N GLN A 401 -29.36 29.89 -28.91
CA GLN A 401 -29.66 30.02 -30.34
C GLN A 401 -28.42 29.82 -31.23
N SER A 402 -28.62 29.20 -32.39
CA SER A 402 -27.58 28.96 -33.41
C SER A 402 -27.13 30.27 -34.06
N GLY A 403 -26.09 30.89 -33.50
CA GLY A 403 -25.50 32.15 -33.99
C GLY A 403 -24.65 32.88 -32.95
N ALA A 404 -24.83 32.59 -31.66
CA ALA A 404 -23.96 33.14 -30.61
C ALA A 404 -22.54 32.56 -30.67
N VAL A 405 -21.53 33.42 -30.50
CA VAL A 405 -20.11 33.05 -30.49
C VAL A 405 -19.82 32.21 -29.24
N ARG A 406 -19.41 30.95 -29.44
CA ARG A 406 -19.25 29.99 -28.33
C ARG A 406 -17.87 30.08 -27.70
N SER A 407 -17.81 30.63 -26.49
CA SER A 407 -16.66 30.48 -25.58
C SER A 407 -16.50 29.00 -25.21
N LYS A 408 -15.33 28.42 -25.53
CA LYS A 408 -14.99 27.01 -25.21
C LYS A 408 -13.98 26.86 -24.07
N LEU A 409 -13.15 27.88 -23.87
CA LEU A 409 -12.17 27.95 -22.78
C LEU A 409 -11.87 29.43 -22.50
N MET A 410 -11.76 29.82 -21.23
CA MET A 410 -11.19 31.10 -20.83
C MET A 410 -9.80 30.87 -20.24
N VAL A 411 -8.92 31.85 -20.33
CA VAL A 411 -7.53 31.76 -19.85
C VAL A 411 -7.20 33.03 -19.06
N LEU A 412 -6.67 32.85 -17.86
CA LEU A 412 -6.15 33.92 -17.02
C LEU A 412 -4.62 33.83 -16.97
N THR A 413 -3.94 34.84 -17.48
CA THR A 413 -2.48 34.90 -17.59
C THR A 413 -1.90 35.78 -16.49
N SER A 414 -1.16 35.18 -15.54
CA SER A 414 -0.42 35.87 -14.46
C SER A 414 1.06 35.94 -14.83
N ASP A 415 1.65 37.15 -14.82
CA ASP A 415 3.06 37.35 -15.19
C ASP A 415 4.05 36.69 -14.19
N LYS A 416 3.63 36.49 -12.94
CA LYS A 416 4.35 35.76 -11.89
C LYS A 416 3.82 34.33 -11.63
N ALA A 417 3.15 33.71 -12.61
CA ALA A 417 2.52 32.39 -12.46
C ALA A 417 1.45 32.34 -11.34
N TRP A 418 0.90 31.15 -11.10
CA TRP A 418 -0.21 30.92 -10.17
C TRP A 418 0.26 30.27 -8.86
N PRO A 419 -0.49 30.41 -7.74
CA PRO A 419 -0.03 29.94 -6.43
C PRO A 419 0.40 28.47 -6.39
N TYR A 420 -0.30 27.61 -7.14
CA TYR A 420 0.03 26.19 -7.26
C TYR A 420 1.44 25.92 -7.82
N THR A 421 1.96 26.82 -8.67
CA THR A 421 3.26 26.68 -9.33
C THR A 421 4.39 27.48 -8.69
N TRP A 422 4.15 28.28 -7.65
CA TRP A 422 5.20 29.06 -6.96
C TRP A 422 6.25 28.23 -6.19
N LYS A 423 6.15 26.89 -6.20
CA LYS A 423 7.06 25.95 -5.54
C LYS A 423 7.67 24.88 -6.45
N GLY A 424 7.26 24.81 -7.71
CA GLY A 424 7.79 23.84 -8.67
C GLY A 424 8.70 24.50 -9.69
N ASP A 425 9.51 23.69 -10.40
CA ASP A 425 10.29 24.15 -11.54
C ASP A 425 9.40 24.54 -12.75
N GLU A 426 8.11 24.20 -12.72
CA GLU A 426 7.13 24.50 -13.78
C GLU A 426 6.46 25.88 -13.61
N PHE A 427 7.02 26.91 -14.26
CA PHE A 427 6.48 28.28 -14.21
C PHE A 427 5.23 28.48 -15.10
N ILE A 428 4.08 27.90 -14.71
CA ILE A 428 2.84 28.00 -15.51
C ILE A 428 2.14 29.35 -15.28
N ARG A 429 2.14 30.20 -16.31
CA ARG A 429 1.49 31.53 -16.32
C ARG A 429 -0.02 31.49 -16.54
N ASP A 430 -0.53 30.44 -17.19
CA ASP A 430 -1.89 30.39 -17.71
C ASP A 430 -2.79 29.46 -16.89
N CYS A 431 -3.89 30.01 -16.38
CA CYS A 431 -4.94 29.27 -15.68
C CYS A 431 -6.13 29.04 -16.62
N TYR A 432 -6.40 27.78 -16.96
CA TYR A 432 -7.42 27.40 -17.94
C TYR A 432 -8.80 27.17 -17.29
N VAL A 433 -9.73 28.10 -17.49
CA VAL A 433 -11.09 28.07 -16.94
C VAL A 433 -12.05 27.48 -17.98
N ASN A 434 -12.63 26.32 -17.66
CA ASN A 434 -13.69 25.67 -18.44
C ASN A 434 -15.06 25.83 -17.74
N CYS A 435 -16.13 25.23 -18.28
CA CYS A 435 -17.46 25.33 -17.68
C CYS A 435 -17.57 24.71 -16.29
N GLU A 436 -16.76 23.72 -15.91
CA GLU A 436 -16.78 23.17 -14.54
C GLU A 436 -16.05 24.07 -13.55
N VAL A 437 -14.95 24.70 -13.96
CA VAL A 437 -14.24 25.70 -13.16
C VAL A 437 -15.07 26.96 -12.98
N GLU A 438 -15.79 27.40 -14.02
CA GLU A 438 -16.76 28.49 -13.92
C GLU A 438 -17.95 28.12 -13.02
N ARG A 439 -18.48 26.90 -13.12
CA ARG A 439 -19.58 26.42 -12.26
C ARG A 439 -19.21 26.40 -10.78
N VAL A 440 -17.97 26.03 -10.44
CA VAL A 440 -17.44 26.14 -9.06
C VAL A 440 -17.38 27.59 -8.58
N TRP A 441 -17.10 28.56 -9.45
CA TRP A 441 -17.19 29.97 -9.08
C TRP A 441 -18.63 30.45 -8.91
N GLN A 442 -19.58 30.03 -9.76
CA GLN A 442 -20.99 30.43 -9.62
C GLN A 442 -21.55 29.98 -8.26
N ILE A 443 -21.32 28.73 -7.84
CA ILE A 443 -21.74 28.23 -6.53
C ILE A 443 -21.16 29.09 -5.37
N VAL A 444 -19.87 29.43 -5.43
CA VAL A 444 -19.24 30.31 -4.43
C VAL A 444 -19.75 31.75 -4.51
N LEU A 445 -20.18 32.22 -5.68
CA LEU A 445 -20.78 33.54 -5.87
C LEU A 445 -22.21 33.60 -5.31
N ASP A 446 -22.97 32.50 -5.38
CA ASP A 446 -24.30 32.40 -4.78
C ASP A 446 -24.18 32.48 -3.24
N ASP A 447 -23.30 31.66 -2.63
CA ASP A 447 -22.88 31.74 -1.20
C ASP A 447 -22.54 33.18 -0.76
N LEU A 448 -21.72 33.88 -1.55
CA LEU A 448 -21.31 35.26 -1.26
C LEU A 448 -22.45 36.27 -1.46
N THR A 449 -23.39 35.99 -2.35
CA THR A 449 -24.53 36.88 -2.63
C THR A 449 -25.58 36.79 -1.52
N GLU A 450 -25.80 35.60 -0.98
CA GLU A 450 -26.62 35.39 0.23
C GLU A 450 -25.95 36.01 1.46
N TRP A 451 -24.67 35.69 1.72
CA TRP A 451 -23.93 36.20 2.89
C TRP A 451 -23.80 37.73 2.90
N PHE A 452 -23.71 38.37 1.73
CA PHE A 452 -23.67 39.83 1.59
C PHE A 452 -25.03 40.47 1.27
N GLY A 453 -26.13 39.72 1.44
CA GLY A 453 -27.50 40.17 1.25
C GLY A 453 -28.03 41.03 2.42
N THR A 454 -29.21 41.60 2.23
CA THR A 454 -29.90 42.44 3.25
C THR A 454 -31.03 41.71 3.98
N HIS A 455 -31.24 40.43 3.70
CA HIS A 455 -32.25 39.61 4.38
C HIS A 455 -31.63 38.97 5.62
N VAL A 456 -32.06 39.44 6.78
CA VAL A 456 -31.48 39.05 8.07
C VAL A 456 -32.11 37.74 8.55
N GLU A 457 -31.48 36.62 8.19
CA GLU A 457 -31.27 35.57 9.19
C GLU A 457 -29.97 35.91 9.92
N GLU A 458 -30.01 36.06 11.25
CA GLU A 458 -28.92 36.71 12.01
C GLU A 458 -27.58 35.93 12.01
N HIS A 459 -27.54 34.71 11.46
CA HIS A 459 -26.44 33.75 11.62
C HIS A 459 -26.04 32.99 10.33
N PHE A 460 -26.25 33.53 9.12
CA PHE A 460 -25.75 32.87 7.91
C PHE A 460 -24.21 32.73 7.93
N THR A 461 -23.72 31.49 7.83
CA THR A 461 -22.30 31.17 7.65
C THR A 461 -22.11 30.44 6.32
N PRO A 462 -21.25 30.91 5.40
CA PRO A 462 -21.03 30.27 4.10
C PRO A 462 -20.69 28.78 4.20
N GLU A 463 -21.13 28.00 3.22
CA GLU A 463 -21.04 26.55 3.27
C GLU A 463 -19.61 26.04 2.99
N ARG A 464 -19.28 24.88 3.58
CA ARG A 464 -17.94 24.27 3.49
C ARG A 464 -17.76 23.48 2.20
N HIS A 465 -17.67 24.22 1.10
CA HIS A 465 -17.50 23.69 -0.25
C HIS A 465 -16.24 22.82 -0.44
N LEU A 466 -16.44 21.59 -0.96
CA LEU A 466 -15.37 20.60 -1.20
C LEU A 466 -15.34 20.16 -2.67
N VAL A 467 -14.28 20.54 -3.40
CA VAL A 467 -14.10 20.17 -4.82
C VAL A 467 -13.51 18.76 -4.95
N ILE A 468 -14.35 17.79 -5.31
CA ILE A 468 -13.96 16.39 -5.56
C ILE A 468 -13.71 16.16 -7.06
N GLY A 469 -12.81 15.23 -7.40
CA GLY A 469 -12.51 14.85 -8.79
C GLY A 469 -11.22 14.05 -8.90
N THR A 470 -10.93 13.51 -10.09
CA THR A 470 -9.74 12.68 -10.35
C THR A 470 -8.40 13.42 -10.12
N PRO A 471 -7.29 12.70 -9.91
CA PRO A 471 -5.95 13.29 -9.99
C PRO A 471 -5.71 13.94 -11.37
N GLY A 472 -4.91 15.01 -11.41
CA GLY A 472 -4.58 15.72 -12.66
C GLY A 472 -5.68 16.60 -13.28
N ILE A 473 -6.95 16.50 -12.87
CA ILE A 473 -8.09 17.20 -13.50
C ILE A 473 -8.16 18.73 -13.27
N GLY A 474 -7.08 19.36 -12.77
CA GLY A 474 -6.99 20.81 -12.61
C GLY A 474 -7.65 21.41 -11.35
N LYS A 475 -8.04 20.61 -10.35
CA LYS A 475 -8.68 21.12 -9.11
C LYS A 475 -7.90 22.29 -8.47
N SER A 476 -6.64 22.05 -8.10
CA SER A 476 -5.81 23.05 -7.40
C SER A 476 -5.25 24.12 -8.34
N MET A 477 -4.85 23.74 -9.56
CA MET A 477 -4.21 24.65 -10.53
C MET A 477 -5.21 25.57 -11.25
N ASN A 478 -6.42 25.09 -11.55
CA ASN A 478 -7.41 25.82 -12.34
C ASN A 478 -8.52 26.35 -11.43
N ALA A 479 -9.22 25.49 -10.68
CA ALA A 479 -10.33 25.93 -9.84
C ALA A 479 -9.86 26.75 -8.62
N GLY A 480 -8.84 26.27 -7.89
CA GLY A 480 -8.26 27.03 -6.77
C GLY A 480 -7.70 28.39 -7.18
N SER A 481 -6.91 28.44 -8.25
CA SER A 481 -6.40 29.69 -8.85
C SER A 481 -7.51 30.64 -9.31
N TYR A 482 -8.58 30.12 -9.91
CA TYR A 482 -9.69 30.94 -10.41
C TYR A 482 -10.56 31.50 -9.28
N LEU A 483 -10.88 30.67 -8.28
CA LEU A 483 -11.55 31.12 -7.05
C LEU A 483 -10.74 32.21 -6.37
N LEU A 484 -9.42 32.05 -6.22
CA LEU A 484 -8.56 33.09 -5.68
C LEU A 484 -8.61 34.38 -6.51
N TYR A 485 -8.52 34.29 -7.84
CA TYR A 485 -8.63 35.47 -8.70
C TYR A 485 -9.97 36.21 -8.47
N GLN A 486 -11.09 35.47 -8.49
CA GLN A 486 -12.43 36.06 -8.36
C GLN A 486 -12.69 36.64 -6.96
N LEU A 487 -12.32 35.92 -5.89
CA LEU A 487 -12.36 36.44 -4.52
C LEU A 487 -11.49 37.69 -4.35
N LEU A 488 -10.38 37.78 -5.10
CA LEU A 488 -9.56 38.99 -5.14
C LEU A 488 -10.14 40.12 -6.01
N GLN A 489 -11.22 39.91 -6.77
CA GLN A 489 -12.02 40.98 -7.40
C GLN A 489 -13.27 41.37 -6.60
N CYS A 490 -13.70 40.58 -5.60
CA CYS A 490 -14.83 40.93 -4.72
C CYS A 490 -14.57 42.24 -3.95
N ASP A 491 -15.62 43.00 -3.64
CA ASP A 491 -15.52 44.29 -2.93
C ASP A 491 -14.67 44.18 -1.66
N VAL A 492 -13.73 45.11 -1.50
CA VAL A 492 -12.80 45.19 -0.36
C VAL A 492 -13.53 45.50 0.95
N GLU A 493 -14.68 46.19 0.87
CA GLU A 493 -15.50 46.53 2.05
C GLU A 493 -16.38 45.36 2.51
N LYS A 494 -16.61 44.36 1.64
CA LYS A 494 -17.35 43.13 1.97
C LYS A 494 -16.42 41.95 2.28
N LEU A 495 -15.31 41.80 1.54
CA LEU A 495 -14.35 40.70 1.70
C LEU A 495 -12.92 41.24 1.94
N PRO A 496 -12.61 41.76 3.15
CA PRO A 496 -11.36 42.48 3.40
C PRO A 496 -10.09 41.61 3.35
N VAL A 497 -10.22 40.28 3.55
CA VAL A 497 -9.11 39.33 3.59
C VAL A 497 -9.48 38.06 2.83
N VAL A 498 -8.53 37.54 2.04
CA VAL A 498 -8.61 36.22 1.40
C VAL A 498 -7.38 35.42 1.82
N LEU A 499 -7.57 34.20 2.31
CA LEU A 499 -6.50 33.29 2.73
C LEU A 499 -6.43 32.12 1.74
N TYR A 500 -5.23 31.82 1.22
CA TYR A 500 -4.99 30.70 0.32
C TYR A 500 -3.83 29.84 0.85
N VAL A 501 -4.04 28.53 0.91
CA VAL A 501 -3.14 27.57 1.57
C VAL A 501 -2.86 26.40 0.62
N ILE A 502 -1.61 25.96 0.54
CA ILE A 502 -1.17 24.90 -0.37
C ILE A 502 -0.26 23.94 0.39
N GLY A 503 -0.80 22.77 0.73
CA GLY A 503 -0.14 21.86 1.66
C GLY A 503 0.05 22.51 3.04
N ASN A 504 1.17 22.23 3.69
CA ASN A 504 1.41 22.59 5.09
C ASN A 504 2.09 23.96 5.25
N GLU A 505 1.87 24.90 4.32
CA GLU A 505 2.44 26.26 4.34
C GLU A 505 1.45 27.32 3.85
N HIS A 506 1.45 28.48 4.51
CA HIS A 506 0.47 29.55 4.29
C HIS A 506 1.03 30.65 3.38
N SER A 507 0.36 30.93 2.26
CA SER A 507 0.69 32.03 1.36
C SER A 507 -0.25 33.23 1.61
N PHE A 508 0.18 34.14 2.48
CA PHE A 508 -0.62 35.31 2.88
C PHE A 508 -0.67 36.40 1.80
N LEU A 509 -1.70 36.36 0.95
CA LEU A 509 -2.04 37.45 0.03
C LEU A 509 -2.88 38.53 0.72
N LYS A 510 -2.27 39.27 1.64
CA LYS A 510 -2.92 40.40 2.30
C LYS A 510 -3.15 41.53 1.30
N ARG A 511 -4.43 41.84 1.03
CA ARG A 511 -4.85 43.03 0.27
C ARG A 511 -4.16 44.28 0.86
N PRO A 512 -3.46 45.10 0.06
CA PRO A 512 -2.89 46.35 0.57
C PRO A 512 -4.04 47.31 0.97
N PRO A 513 -3.90 48.07 2.07
CA PRO A 513 -4.91 49.06 2.45
C PRO A 513 -5.04 50.14 1.36
N LYS A 514 -6.26 50.66 1.15
CA LYS A 514 -6.52 51.79 0.25
C LYS A 514 -5.55 52.95 0.60
N ARG A 515 -4.88 53.50 -0.42
CA ARG A 515 -4.13 54.76 -0.36
C ARG A 515 -5.01 55.91 -0.80
#